data_AF-A0A6C2U860-F1
#
_entry.id   AF-A0A6C2U860-F1
#
_cell.length_a   1.000
_cell.length_b   1.000
_cell.length_c   1.000
_cell.angle_alpha   90.00
_cell.angle_beta   90.00
_cell.angle_gamma   90.00
#
_symmetry.space_group_name_H-M   'P 1'
#
loop_
_entity.id
_entity.type
_entity.pdbx_description
1 polymer ?
#
loop_
_entity_poly.entity_id
_entity_poly.type
_entity_poly.pdbx_seq_one_letter_code
_entity_poly.pdbx_strand_id
1 'polypeptide(L)'
;MKKQHKHKPAGHRYTTLKQLCNLIPGHMVSSLAQKHGVDIQSRTYTPWSHVVSLLYAHFSHALGLNDVCDALQMNAAALSTIRGAVPPSRNNLSHANKIRNADMAEELYWCMMKHLMDTVPGFAKGKVRRGYLRRFSKTIHALDSTTIQLVANCMDWAKHRRRKAAAKCHLRLDLQSFLPR
;
A
#
# COMPACT_ATOMS: atom_id res chain seq x y z
N MET A 1 30.77 11.86 18.81
CA MET A 1 29.77 11.04 19.54
C MET A 1 28.42 11.13 18.81
N LYS A 2 27.87 10.02 18.30
CA LYS A 2 26.56 10.00 17.64
C LYS A 2 25.47 10.28 18.70
N LYS A 3 24.72 11.39 18.57
CA LYS A 3 23.56 11.66 19.43
C LYS A 3 22.52 10.55 19.18
N GLN A 4 22.34 9.65 20.13
CA GLN A 4 21.21 8.73 20.13
C GLN A 4 19.95 9.55 20.37
N HIS A 5 19.18 9.80 19.31
CA HIS A 5 17.84 10.34 19.47
C HIS A 5 16.96 9.24 20.07
N LYS A 6 16.77 9.26 21.40
CA LYS A 6 15.72 8.49 22.08
C LYS A 6 14.36 9.12 21.75
N HIS A 7 13.87 8.88 20.54
CA HIS A 7 12.49 9.18 20.21
C HIS A 7 11.62 8.13 20.92
N LYS A 8 11.16 8.46 22.14
CA LYS A 8 10.07 7.72 22.77
C LYS A 8 8.80 8.11 22.00
N PRO A 9 8.18 7.20 21.21
CA PRO A 9 6.90 7.52 20.60
C PRO A 9 5.90 7.86 21.70
N ALA A 10 5.04 8.86 21.47
CA ALA A 10 3.97 9.17 22.40
C ALA A 10 3.14 7.90 22.64
N GLY A 11 2.89 7.55 23.91
CA GLY A 11 2.06 6.42 24.26
C GLY A 11 0.69 6.60 23.61
N HIS A 12 0.36 5.74 22.66
CA HIS A 12 -0.87 5.86 21.90
C HIS A 12 -1.72 4.61 22.11
N ARG A 13 -3.01 4.82 22.36
CA ARG A 13 -3.97 3.73 22.64
C ARG A 13 -4.34 2.92 21.39
N TYR A 14 -3.94 3.37 20.21
CA TYR A 14 -4.17 2.68 18.94
C TYR A 14 -2.88 2.07 18.38
N THR A 15 -3.05 0.91 17.72
CA THR A 15 -2.00 0.25 16.96
C THR A 15 -1.47 1.14 15.83
N THR A 16 -0.22 0.93 15.42
CA THR A 16 0.37 1.67 14.29
C THR A 16 -0.41 1.45 13.00
N LEU A 17 -0.93 0.24 12.78
CA LEU A 17 -1.82 -0.05 11.64
C LEU A 17 -3.06 0.84 11.65
N LYS A 18 -3.71 1.00 12.83
CA LYS A 18 -4.88 1.87 12.96
C LYS A 18 -4.55 3.33 12.71
N GLN A 19 -3.42 3.81 13.24
CA GLN A 19 -2.96 5.17 12.98
C GLN A 19 -2.78 5.42 11.48
N LEU A 20 -2.15 4.48 10.77
CA LEU A 20 -1.93 4.55 9.32
C LEU A 20 -3.25 4.53 8.55
N CYS A 21 -4.13 3.56 8.83
CA CYS A 21 -5.42 3.43 8.13
C CYS A 21 -6.32 4.65 8.35
N ASN A 22 -6.21 5.30 9.50
CA ASN A 22 -6.98 6.52 9.80
C ASN A 22 -6.55 7.74 8.99
N LEU A 23 -5.35 7.73 8.38
CA LEU A 23 -4.94 8.79 7.46
C LEU A 23 -5.75 8.75 6.15
N ILE A 24 -6.25 7.57 5.75
CA ILE A 24 -7.06 7.42 4.55
C ILE A 24 -8.45 8.03 4.82
N PRO A 25 -8.94 8.99 4.02
CA PRO A 25 -10.28 9.54 4.20
C PRO A 25 -11.36 8.46 4.16
N GLY A 26 -12.31 8.51 5.09
CA GLY A 26 -13.29 7.43 5.30
C GLY A 26 -14.11 7.05 4.07
N HIS A 27 -14.49 8.03 3.25
CA HIS A 27 -15.30 7.84 2.04
C HIS A 27 -14.50 7.40 0.81
N MET A 28 -13.16 7.49 0.86
CA MET A 28 -12.33 7.33 -0.34
C MET A 28 -12.40 5.90 -0.86
N VAL A 29 -12.24 4.90 0.01
CA VAL A 29 -12.27 3.50 -0.39
C VAL A 29 -13.67 3.06 -0.83
N SER A 30 -14.73 3.53 -0.16
CA SER A 30 -16.10 3.20 -0.56
C SER A 30 -16.49 3.81 -1.91
N SER A 31 -16.13 5.08 -2.14
CA SER A 31 -16.36 5.76 -3.41
C SER A 31 -15.64 5.06 -4.57
N LEU A 32 -14.36 4.72 -4.37
CA LEU A 32 -13.57 3.99 -5.37
C LEU A 32 -14.09 2.57 -5.60
N ALA A 33 -14.52 1.88 -4.55
CA ALA A 33 -15.09 0.55 -4.67
C ALA A 33 -16.39 0.53 -5.48
N GLN A 34 -17.22 1.57 -5.37
CA GLN A 34 -18.41 1.73 -6.20
C GLN A 34 -18.03 2.03 -7.65
N LYS A 35 -17.11 2.99 -7.86
CA LYS A 35 -16.64 3.36 -9.20
C LYS A 35 -16.08 2.18 -10.00
N HIS A 36 -15.32 1.32 -9.34
CA HIS A 36 -14.67 0.15 -9.96
C HIS A 36 -15.49 -1.14 -9.86
N GLY A 37 -16.73 -1.08 -9.36
CA GLY A 37 -17.61 -2.25 -9.22
C GLY A 37 -17.13 -3.33 -8.23
N VAL A 38 -16.15 -3.00 -7.38
CA VAL A 38 -15.59 -3.91 -6.36
C VAL A 38 -16.59 -4.16 -5.22
N ASP A 39 -17.46 -3.17 -4.95
CA ASP A 39 -18.47 -3.26 -3.89
C ASP A 39 -19.52 -4.35 -4.17
N ILE A 40 -19.88 -4.56 -5.44
CA ILE A 40 -20.84 -5.58 -5.90
C ILE A 40 -20.30 -7.00 -5.61
N GLN A 41 -18.98 -7.16 -5.60
CA GLN A 41 -18.30 -8.42 -5.30
C GLN A 41 -18.12 -8.64 -3.79
N SER A 42 -18.53 -7.68 -2.97
CA SER A 42 -18.38 -7.76 -1.52
C SER A 42 -19.55 -8.51 -0.87
N ARG A 43 -19.22 -9.38 0.08
CA ARG A 43 -20.18 -10.06 0.96
C ARG A 43 -19.84 -9.69 2.39
N THR A 44 -19.32 -10.65 3.16
CA THR A 44 -18.79 -10.40 4.51
C THR A 44 -17.43 -9.70 4.49
N TYR A 45 -16.63 -9.92 3.44
CA TYR A 45 -15.31 -9.29 3.29
C TYR A 45 -15.42 -8.02 2.45
N THR A 46 -15.40 -6.86 3.10
CA THR A 46 -15.61 -5.57 2.45
C THR A 46 -14.37 -5.10 1.66
N PRO A 47 -14.52 -4.15 0.72
CA PRO A 47 -13.38 -3.51 0.06
C PRO A 47 -12.43 -2.84 1.07
N TRP A 48 -12.99 -2.23 2.12
CA TRP A 48 -12.21 -1.66 3.23
C TRP A 48 -11.37 -2.72 3.96
N SER A 49 -11.99 -3.84 4.34
CA SER A 49 -11.28 -4.94 5.03
C SER A 49 -10.13 -5.48 4.18
N HIS A 50 -10.29 -5.46 2.86
CA HIS A 50 -9.26 -5.88 1.92
C HIS A 50 -8.10 -4.92 1.80
N VAL A 51 -8.37 -3.62 1.69
CA VAL A 51 -7.31 -2.60 1.74
C VAL A 51 -6.53 -2.71 3.06
N VAL A 52 -7.21 -2.82 4.20
CA VAL A 52 -6.56 -2.97 5.51
C VAL A 52 -5.71 -4.24 5.58
N SER A 53 -6.19 -5.37 5.02
CA SER A 53 -5.44 -6.63 4.99
C SER A 53 -4.16 -6.52 4.15
N LEU A 54 -4.23 -5.85 3.00
CA LEU A 54 -3.06 -5.62 2.13
C LEU A 54 -2.06 -4.65 2.77
N LEU A 55 -2.54 -3.57 3.41
CA LEU A 55 -1.69 -2.66 4.17
C LEU A 55 -0.99 -3.38 5.33
N TYR A 56 -1.71 -4.25 6.04
CA TYR A 56 -1.11 -5.08 7.08
C TYR A 56 -0.01 -5.98 6.52
N ALA A 57 -0.26 -6.68 5.41
CA ALA A 57 0.73 -7.56 4.78
C ALA A 57 2.05 -6.84 4.45
N HIS A 58 1.96 -5.62 3.92
CA HIS A 58 3.15 -4.80 3.64
C HIS A 58 3.82 -4.31 4.92
N PHE A 59 3.03 -3.89 5.91
CA PHE A 59 3.56 -3.32 7.16
C PHE A 59 4.23 -4.37 8.05
N SER A 60 3.70 -5.60 8.07
CA SER A 60 4.26 -6.72 8.84
C SER A 60 5.32 -7.51 8.09
N HIS A 61 5.59 -7.18 6.81
CA HIS A 61 6.42 -7.99 5.92
C HIS A 61 5.97 -9.46 5.87
N ALA A 62 4.66 -9.70 5.80
CA ALA A 62 4.11 -11.04 5.73
C ALA A 62 4.64 -11.82 4.52
N LEU A 63 5.02 -13.08 4.71
CA LEU A 63 5.62 -13.92 3.67
C LEU A 63 4.57 -14.72 2.91
N GLY A 64 3.41 -15.00 3.53
CA GLY A 64 2.32 -15.74 2.91
C GLY A 64 0.92 -15.29 3.33
N LEU A 65 -0.09 -15.83 2.64
CA LEU A 65 -1.50 -15.53 2.97
C LEU A 65 -1.89 -16.02 4.37
N ASN A 66 -1.31 -17.15 4.83
CA ASN A 66 -1.61 -17.67 6.17
C ASN A 66 -1.14 -16.68 7.25
N ASP A 67 0.08 -16.15 7.14
CA ASP A 67 0.61 -15.16 8.08
C ASP A 67 -0.33 -13.95 8.22
N VAL A 68 -0.87 -13.46 7.09
CA VAL A 68 -1.82 -12.34 7.07
C VAL A 68 -3.13 -12.73 7.75
N CYS A 69 -3.75 -13.83 7.34
CA CYS A 69 -5.05 -14.25 7.86
C CYS A 69 -4.99 -14.60 9.35
N ASP A 70 -4.04 -15.42 9.77
CA ASP A 70 -3.90 -15.90 11.14
C ASP A 70 -3.60 -14.73 12.08
N ALA A 71 -2.66 -13.84 11.71
CA ALA A 71 -2.33 -12.71 12.56
C ALA A 71 -3.48 -11.68 12.65
N LEU A 72 -4.21 -11.42 11.57
CA LEU A 72 -5.39 -10.56 11.61
C LEU A 72 -6.54 -11.19 12.41
N GLN A 73 -6.69 -12.52 12.35
CA GLN A 73 -7.73 -13.24 13.09
C GLN A 73 -7.41 -13.30 14.59
N MET A 74 -6.15 -13.53 14.97
CA MET A 74 -5.68 -13.43 16.36
C MET A 74 -5.89 -12.04 16.95
N ASN A 75 -5.82 -11.00 16.11
CA ASN A 75 -5.99 -9.59 16.51
C ASN A 75 -7.34 -9.00 16.06
N ALA A 76 -8.37 -9.81 15.88
CA ALA A 76 -9.66 -9.39 15.33
C ALA A 76 -10.31 -8.23 16.11
N ALA A 77 -10.17 -8.23 17.45
CA ALA A 77 -10.69 -7.16 18.29
C ALA A 77 -9.98 -5.81 18.05
N ALA A 78 -8.67 -5.82 17.81
CA ALA A 78 -7.94 -4.59 17.48
C ALA A 78 -8.26 -4.12 16.06
N LEU A 79 -8.39 -5.08 15.12
CA LEU A 79 -8.74 -4.84 13.73
C LEU A 79 -10.14 -4.22 13.57
N SER A 80 -11.13 -4.69 14.32
CA SER A 80 -12.50 -4.15 14.24
C SER A 80 -12.56 -2.66 14.62
N THR A 81 -11.63 -2.18 15.44
CA THR A 81 -11.51 -0.75 15.77
C THR A 81 -11.03 0.11 14.59
N ILE A 82 -10.58 -0.49 13.49
CA ILE A 82 -10.21 0.15 12.23
C ILE A 82 -11.46 0.21 11.33
N ARG A 83 -12.43 1.04 11.73
CA ARG A 83 -13.69 1.28 11.01
C ARG A 83 -14.45 -0.01 10.65
N GLY A 84 -14.47 -0.99 11.56
CA GLY A 84 -15.19 -2.25 11.36
C GLY A 84 -14.51 -3.21 10.38
N ALA A 85 -13.19 -3.09 10.15
CA ALA A 85 -12.46 -4.05 9.33
C ALA A 85 -12.59 -5.48 9.91
N VAL A 86 -12.81 -6.45 9.03
CA VAL A 86 -13.03 -7.86 9.37
C VAL A 86 -11.82 -8.68 8.89
N PRO A 87 -11.31 -9.62 9.69
CA PRO A 87 -10.21 -10.47 9.26
C PRO A 87 -10.65 -11.36 8.08
N PRO A 88 -9.81 -11.53 7.04
CA PRO A 88 -10.13 -12.44 5.95
C PRO A 88 -9.92 -13.91 6.34
N SER A 89 -10.69 -14.80 5.71
CA SER A 89 -10.27 -16.19 5.56
C SER A 89 -9.26 -16.30 4.41
N ARG A 90 -8.42 -17.35 4.42
CA ARG A 90 -7.45 -17.62 3.34
C ARG A 90 -8.09 -17.64 1.96
N ASN A 91 -9.24 -18.30 1.84
CA ASN A 91 -9.97 -18.39 0.57
C ASN A 91 -10.54 -17.03 0.15
N ASN A 92 -11.08 -16.25 1.10
CA ASN A 92 -11.62 -14.93 0.81
C ASN A 92 -10.52 -13.96 0.34
N LEU A 93 -9.36 -13.93 1.02
CA LEU A 93 -8.24 -13.07 0.63
C LEU A 93 -7.69 -13.47 -0.74
N SER A 94 -7.47 -14.77 -0.96
CA SER A 94 -6.99 -15.28 -2.25
C SER A 94 -7.95 -14.94 -3.39
N HIS A 95 -9.25 -15.16 -3.19
CA HIS A 95 -10.28 -14.85 -4.19
C HIS A 95 -10.40 -13.34 -4.44
N ALA A 96 -10.40 -12.52 -3.39
CA ALA A 96 -10.46 -11.06 -3.49
C ALA A 96 -9.26 -10.51 -4.28
N ASN A 97 -8.05 -11.01 -4.01
CA ASN A 97 -6.83 -10.63 -4.75
C ASN A 97 -6.90 -11.01 -6.24
N LYS A 98 -7.64 -12.07 -6.58
CA LYS A 98 -7.76 -12.54 -7.96
C LYS A 98 -8.84 -11.80 -8.76
N ILE A 99 -9.98 -11.48 -8.14
CA ILE A 99 -11.19 -11.06 -8.85
C ILE A 99 -11.43 -9.55 -8.78
N ARG A 100 -10.99 -8.88 -7.70
CA ARG A 100 -11.22 -7.44 -7.55
C ARG A 100 -10.31 -6.66 -8.50
N ASN A 101 -10.87 -5.66 -9.16
CA ASN A 101 -10.11 -4.85 -10.09
C ASN A 101 -8.96 -4.13 -9.37
N ALA A 102 -7.74 -4.31 -9.87
CA ALA A 102 -6.53 -3.67 -9.35
C ALA A 102 -6.53 -2.15 -9.56
N ASP A 103 -7.27 -1.65 -10.56
CA ASP A 103 -7.39 -0.22 -10.85
C ASP A 103 -7.93 0.58 -9.64
N MET A 104 -8.75 -0.05 -8.79
CA MET A 104 -9.21 0.56 -7.54
C MET A 104 -8.05 0.89 -6.60
N ALA A 105 -7.07 -0.02 -6.47
CA ALA A 105 -5.93 0.16 -5.60
C ALA A 105 -4.95 1.19 -6.18
N GLU A 106 -4.78 1.21 -7.50
CA GLU A 106 -4.00 2.26 -8.19
C GLU A 106 -4.63 3.64 -7.98
N GLU A 107 -5.94 3.78 -8.21
CA GLU A 107 -6.61 5.07 -8.02
C GLU A 107 -6.59 5.50 -6.55
N LEU A 108 -6.73 4.56 -5.60
CA LEU A 108 -6.59 4.85 -4.17
C LEU A 108 -5.22 5.45 -3.85
N TYR A 109 -4.15 4.93 -4.43
CA TYR A 109 -2.81 5.47 -4.26
C TYR A 109 -2.73 6.93 -4.75
N TRP A 110 -3.18 7.20 -5.98
CA TRP A 110 -3.11 8.54 -6.57
C TRP A 110 -4.01 9.54 -5.83
N CYS A 111 -5.22 9.13 -5.44
CA CYS A 111 -6.13 9.93 -4.62
C CYS A 111 -5.52 10.26 -3.25
N MET A 112 -4.90 9.28 -2.60
CA MET A 112 -4.25 9.49 -1.31
C MET A 112 -3.03 10.41 -1.43
N MET A 113 -2.21 10.24 -2.47
CA MET A 113 -1.07 11.10 -2.74
C MET A 113 -1.53 12.56 -2.94
N LYS A 114 -2.54 12.77 -3.78
CA LYS A 114 -3.15 14.09 -3.99
C LYS A 114 -3.69 14.67 -2.68
N HIS A 115 -4.45 13.89 -1.92
CA HIS A 115 -5.00 14.32 -0.64
C HIS A 115 -3.90 14.78 0.35
N LEU A 116 -2.79 14.05 0.44
CA LEU A 116 -1.66 14.43 1.29
C LEU A 116 -0.94 15.69 0.78
N MET A 117 -0.81 15.84 -0.53
CA MET A 117 -0.24 17.05 -1.13
C MET A 117 -1.08 18.30 -0.85
N ASP A 118 -2.41 18.16 -0.89
CA ASP A 118 -3.34 19.26 -0.66
C ASP A 118 -3.45 19.62 0.83
N THR A 119 -3.49 18.62 1.72
CA THR A 119 -3.68 18.82 3.17
C THR A 119 -2.41 19.16 3.93
N VAL A 120 -1.26 18.69 3.45
CA VAL A 120 0.03 18.90 4.11
C VAL A 120 0.94 19.66 3.15
N PRO A 121 1.05 21.00 3.26
CA PRO A 121 1.83 21.84 2.34
C PRO A 121 3.31 21.46 2.24
N GLY A 122 3.83 20.67 3.18
CA GLY A 122 5.20 20.16 3.20
C GLY A 122 5.39 18.78 2.57
N PHE A 123 4.32 18.05 2.20
CA PHE A 123 4.40 16.64 1.81
C PHE A 123 5.12 16.45 0.47
N ALA A 124 4.72 17.20 -0.55
CA ALA A 124 5.40 17.21 -1.85
C ALA A 124 6.48 18.29 -1.98
N LYS A 125 6.72 19.09 -0.93
CA LYS A 125 7.84 20.04 -0.96
C LYS A 125 9.13 19.25 -0.98
N GLY A 126 9.95 19.54 -1.99
CA GLY A 126 11.27 18.96 -2.10
C GLY A 126 12.04 19.12 -0.80
N LYS A 127 12.49 18.02 -0.20
CA LYS A 127 13.37 18.08 0.96
C LYS A 127 14.61 18.85 0.56
N VAL A 128 15.16 19.63 1.50
CA VAL A 128 16.45 20.32 1.30
C VAL A 128 17.45 19.26 0.84
N ARG A 129 17.93 19.40 -0.40
CA ARG A 129 18.91 18.49 -1.00
C ARG A 129 20.06 18.34 0.00
N ARG A 130 20.58 17.12 0.23
CA ARG A 130 21.70 16.87 1.16
C ARG A 130 22.93 16.43 0.37
N GLY A 131 24.11 16.74 0.90
CA GLY A 131 25.38 16.36 0.28
C GLY A 131 25.55 16.93 -1.13
N TYR A 132 26.07 16.09 -2.04
CA TYR A 132 26.37 16.46 -3.43
C TYR A 132 25.16 16.97 -4.21
N LEU A 133 23.96 16.48 -3.88
CA LEU A 133 22.72 16.88 -4.56
C LEU A 133 22.42 18.38 -4.43
N ARG A 134 22.96 19.08 -3.42
CA ARG A 134 22.78 20.53 -3.23
C ARG A 134 23.30 21.38 -4.40
N ARG A 135 24.29 20.88 -5.15
CA ARG A 135 24.95 21.62 -6.22
C ARG A 135 24.08 21.77 -7.47
N PHE A 136 23.14 20.85 -7.66
CA PHE A 136 22.22 20.91 -8.79
C PHE A 136 21.10 21.89 -8.49
N SER A 137 20.79 22.79 -9.44
CA SER A 137 19.68 23.73 -9.34
C SER A 137 18.37 23.11 -9.83
N LYS A 138 18.42 22.27 -10.87
CA LYS A 138 17.27 21.62 -11.52
C LYS A 138 16.77 20.37 -10.79
N THR A 139 15.49 20.03 -10.97
CA THR A 139 14.89 18.80 -10.45
C THR A 139 15.59 17.58 -11.08
N ILE A 140 15.97 16.61 -10.24
CA ILE A 140 16.65 15.39 -10.67
C ILE A 140 15.65 14.26 -10.56
N HIS A 141 15.49 13.52 -11.65
CA HIS A 141 14.70 12.30 -11.66
C HIS A 141 15.62 11.09 -11.58
N ALA A 142 15.39 10.22 -10.60
CA ALA A 142 15.98 8.90 -10.60
C ALA A 142 15.12 7.99 -11.48
N LEU A 143 15.78 7.35 -12.43
CA LEU A 143 15.19 6.32 -13.27
C LEU A 143 15.75 4.99 -12.79
N ASP A 144 14.88 4.07 -12.42
CA ASP A 144 15.25 2.71 -12.06
C ASP A 144 14.47 1.71 -12.92
N SER A 145 15.09 0.56 -13.15
CA SER A 145 14.43 -0.55 -13.80
C SER A 145 14.67 -1.83 -13.01
N THR A 146 13.68 -2.19 -12.21
CA THR A 146 13.72 -3.39 -11.38
C THR A 146 12.93 -4.51 -12.06
N THR A 147 13.50 -5.71 -12.06
CA THR A 147 12.82 -6.91 -12.56
C THR A 147 12.12 -7.62 -11.40
N ILE A 148 10.79 -7.60 -11.41
CA ILE A 148 9.95 -8.32 -10.45
C ILE A 148 9.79 -9.74 -10.97
N GLN A 149 10.34 -10.71 -10.26
CA GLN A 149 10.14 -12.12 -10.59
C GLN A 149 8.70 -12.51 -10.29
N LEU A 150 8.07 -13.18 -11.25
CA LEU A 150 6.69 -13.59 -11.16
C LEU A 150 6.60 -15.11 -11.22
N VAL A 151 5.60 -15.65 -10.52
CA VAL A 151 5.25 -17.06 -10.65
C VAL A 151 4.51 -17.23 -11.97
N ALA A 152 5.15 -17.82 -12.97
CA ALA A 152 4.61 -17.96 -14.32
C ALA A 152 3.26 -18.71 -14.38
N ASN A 153 2.98 -19.58 -13.40
CA ASN A 153 1.69 -20.26 -13.26
C ASN A 153 0.53 -19.34 -12.87
N CYS A 154 0.81 -18.14 -12.37
CA CYS A 154 -0.19 -17.16 -11.95
C CYS A 154 -0.57 -16.19 -13.08
N MET A 155 -0.01 -16.34 -14.29
CA MET A 155 -0.25 -15.44 -15.41
C MET A 155 -0.86 -16.18 -16.61
N ASP A 156 -1.99 -15.66 -17.09
CA ASP A 156 -2.79 -16.20 -18.18
C ASP A 156 -2.25 -15.84 -19.58
N TRP A 157 -1.49 -14.74 -19.68
CA TRP A 157 -0.87 -14.29 -20.94
C TRP A 157 0.40 -15.06 -21.31
N ALA A 158 1.07 -15.73 -20.36
CA ALA A 158 2.29 -16.50 -20.60
C ALA A 158 1.97 -17.92 -21.13
N LYS A 159 1.59 -18.02 -22.41
CA LYS A 159 1.05 -19.28 -22.99
C LYS A 159 2.10 -20.33 -23.36
N HIS A 160 3.36 -19.94 -23.65
CA HIS A 160 4.35 -20.85 -24.24
C HIS A 160 5.31 -21.51 -23.23
N ARG A 161 5.90 -20.74 -22.29
CA ARG A 161 6.88 -21.25 -21.32
C ARG A 161 6.45 -20.88 -19.89
N ARG A 162 5.97 -21.86 -19.12
CA ARG A 162 5.54 -21.67 -17.72
C ARG A 162 6.65 -21.76 -16.68
N ARG A 163 7.93 -21.75 -17.11
CA ARG A 163 9.07 -21.91 -16.18
C ARG A 163 9.57 -20.60 -15.58
N LYS A 164 9.41 -19.47 -16.27
CA LYS A 164 9.93 -18.16 -15.82
C LYS A 164 9.00 -17.07 -16.35
N ALA A 165 8.56 -16.18 -15.46
CA ALA A 165 7.88 -14.95 -15.81
C ALA A 165 8.51 -13.82 -14.98
N ALA A 166 8.57 -12.63 -15.57
CA ALA A 166 9.04 -11.45 -14.87
C ALA A 166 8.39 -10.20 -15.47
N ALA A 167 8.12 -9.22 -14.62
CA ALA A 167 7.66 -7.90 -15.02
C ALA A 167 8.81 -6.93 -14.82
N LYS A 168 9.07 -6.11 -15.84
CA LYS A 168 10.05 -5.04 -15.73
C LYS A 168 9.31 -3.78 -15.26
N CYS A 169 9.57 -3.38 -14.03
CA CYS A 169 9.03 -2.13 -13.48
C CYS A 169 9.98 -1.00 -13.86
N HIS A 170 9.46 -0.02 -14.59
CA HIS A 170 10.16 1.23 -14.89
C HIS A 170 9.67 2.30 -13.93
N LEU A 171 10.54 2.71 -13.00
CA LEU A 171 10.20 3.70 -11.98
C LEU A 171 10.87 5.04 -12.33
N ARG A 172 10.08 6.11 -12.31
CA ARG A 172 10.58 7.49 -12.30
C ARG A 172 10.26 8.13 -10.97
N LEU A 173 11.31 8.49 -10.22
CA LEU A 173 11.18 9.13 -8.92
C LEU A 173 11.77 10.54 -8.94
N ASP A 174 11.03 11.52 -8.43
CA ASP A 174 11.59 12.86 -8.16
C ASP A 174 12.45 12.80 -6.89
N LEU A 175 13.77 13.00 -7.00
CA LEU A 175 14.69 12.88 -5.87
C LEU A 175 14.48 13.96 -4.78
N GLN A 176 13.72 15.01 -5.07
CA GLN A 176 13.44 16.04 -4.06
C GLN A 176 12.28 15.64 -3.16
N SER A 177 11.18 15.19 -3.77
CA SER A 177 9.95 14.81 -3.06
C SER A 177 9.95 13.33 -2.65
N PHE A 178 10.74 12.48 -3.31
CA PHE A 178 10.65 11.01 -3.25
C PHE A 178 9.26 10.49 -3.61
N LEU A 179 8.56 11.20 -4.51
CA LEU A 179 7.26 10.80 -5.03
C LEU A 179 7.40 10.38 -6.51
N PRO A 180 6.59 9.41 -6.97
CA PRO A 180 6.54 9.06 -8.39
C PRO A 180 5.94 10.19 -9.22
N ARG A 181 6.27 10.20 -10.52
CA ARG A 181 5.86 11.22 -11.49
C ARG A 181 5.35 10.58 -12.77
#